data_AF-A0A318JF45-F1
#
_entry.id   AF-A0A318JF45-F1
#
_cell.length_a   1.000
_cell.length_b   1.000
_cell.length_c   1.000
_cell.angle_alpha   90.00
_cell.angle_beta   90.00
_cell.angle_gamma   90.00
#
_symmetry.space_group_name_H-M   'P 1'
#
loop_
_entity.id
_entity.type
_entity.pdbx_description
1 polymer ?
#
loop_
_entity_poly.entity_id
_entity_poly.type
_entity_poly.pdbx_seq_one_letter_code
_entity_poly.pdbx_strand_id
1 'polypeptide(L)'
;MSTIFTRQQLIAIATRKEYAQSRQLAKQKRLPIEQCLSLLLEQSAKHGGLQDISQLAEQRSEAKNADNARKQAQRAEKQEQRKNQLHRQSSMQKNANTWLAWFDGSALPNPGKCQIACVLTSPEGHSFEYVQNFEYGDSCDAEYSGLLFALLQAQHHDVQHLIVHGDSQVVIDDFNQHKASKLARMLEYRQQAQLLAARFEQLQVRWVPRHKNQTADALTQMAISLKLDCKSL
;
A
#
# COMPACT_ATOMS: atom_id res chain seq x y z
N MET A 1 -3.98 11.51 -61.12
CA MET A 1 -2.56 11.89 -60.95
C MET A 1 -1.91 10.81 -60.11
N SER A 2 -1.01 10.01 -60.66
CA SER A 2 -0.32 8.96 -59.90
C SER A 2 0.56 9.61 -58.85
N THR A 3 0.25 9.41 -57.56
CA THR A 3 1.07 9.88 -56.44
C THR A 3 2.46 9.26 -56.56
N ILE A 4 3.50 10.08 -56.80
CA ILE A 4 4.87 9.60 -56.94
C ILE A 4 5.43 9.36 -55.54
N PHE A 5 5.53 8.10 -55.13
CA PHE A 5 6.18 7.72 -53.88
C PHE A 5 7.70 7.66 -54.06
N THR A 6 8.41 8.20 -53.08
CA THR A 6 9.87 8.07 -53.02
C THR A 6 10.27 6.63 -52.68
N ARG A 7 11.50 6.26 -53.06
CA ARG A 7 12.06 4.94 -52.73
C ARG A 7 11.98 4.63 -51.22
N GLN A 8 12.23 5.61 -50.35
CA GLN A 8 12.16 5.42 -48.90
C GLN A 8 10.74 5.13 -48.42
N GLN A 9 9.74 5.83 -48.96
CA GLN A 9 8.32 5.59 -48.63
C GLN A 9 7.88 4.20 -49.07
N LEU A 10 8.23 3.78 -50.28
CA LEU A 10 7.90 2.43 -50.77
C LEU A 10 8.53 1.33 -49.90
N ILE A 11 9.77 1.52 -49.45
CA ILE A 11 10.46 0.58 -48.55
C ILE A 11 9.78 0.52 -47.18
N ALA A 12 9.30 1.65 -46.65
CA ALA A 12 8.62 1.70 -45.36
C ALA A 12 7.26 0.97 -45.36
N ILE A 13 6.58 0.98 -46.50
CA ILE A 13 5.27 0.33 -46.70
C ILE A 13 5.44 -1.17 -46.97
N ALA A 14 6.48 -1.55 -47.72
CA ALA A 14 6.68 -2.92 -48.15
C ALA A 14 7.02 -3.89 -47.00
N THR A 15 6.45 -5.09 -47.07
CA THR A 15 6.89 -6.20 -46.24
C THR A 15 8.28 -6.66 -46.66
N ARG A 16 8.98 -7.38 -45.77
CA ARG A 16 10.28 -7.98 -46.09
C ARG A 16 10.22 -8.90 -47.33
N LYS A 17 9.09 -9.58 -47.53
CA LYS A 17 8.88 -10.48 -48.68
C LYS A 17 8.72 -9.70 -49.99
N GLU A 18 7.89 -8.65 -49.99
CA GLU A 18 7.68 -7.78 -51.16
C GLU A 18 8.97 -7.04 -51.55
N TYR A 19 9.74 -6.57 -50.57
CA TYR A 19 11.04 -5.95 -50.83
C TYR A 19 12.07 -6.94 -51.41
N ALA A 20 12.09 -8.19 -50.93
CA ALA A 20 12.96 -9.23 -51.50
C ALA A 20 12.57 -9.57 -52.95
N GLN A 21 11.26 -9.68 -53.22
CA GLN A 21 10.73 -9.93 -54.56
C GLN A 21 11.02 -8.76 -55.52
N SER A 22 10.90 -7.50 -55.06
CA SER A 22 11.20 -6.33 -55.89
C SER A 22 12.67 -6.32 -56.33
N ARG A 23 13.61 -6.71 -55.46
CA ARG A 23 15.03 -6.84 -55.79
C ARG A 23 15.29 -7.90 -56.86
N GLN A 24 14.59 -9.04 -56.79
CA GLN A 24 14.72 -10.10 -57.79
C GLN A 24 14.15 -9.66 -59.15
N LEU A 25 13.00 -8.99 -59.13
CA LEU A 25 12.33 -8.48 -60.32
C LEU A 25 13.16 -7.37 -61.01
N ALA A 26 13.78 -6.47 -60.23
CA ALA A 26 14.65 -5.42 -60.75
C ALA A 26 15.86 -5.99 -61.51
N LYS A 27 16.47 -7.08 -60.99
CA LYS A 27 17.56 -7.79 -61.67
C LYS A 27 17.12 -8.43 -62.98
N GLN A 28 15.95 -9.06 -63.00
CA GLN A 28 15.43 -9.76 -64.18
C GLN A 28 14.98 -8.81 -65.28
N LYS A 29 14.28 -7.72 -64.92
CA LYS A 29 13.71 -6.76 -65.88
C LYS A 29 14.61 -5.56 -66.21
N ARG A 30 15.78 -5.45 -65.55
CA ARG A 30 16.71 -4.30 -65.66
C ARG A 30 16.03 -2.95 -65.41
N LEU A 31 15.05 -2.93 -64.51
CA LEU A 31 14.31 -1.73 -64.12
C LEU A 31 14.81 -1.20 -62.76
N PRO A 32 14.66 0.11 -62.49
CA PRO A 32 14.90 0.68 -61.18
C PRO A 32 14.05 0.00 -60.09
N ILE A 33 14.63 -0.19 -58.90
CA ILE A 33 14.00 -0.94 -57.81
C ILE A 33 12.69 -0.30 -57.33
N GLU A 34 12.61 1.02 -57.35
CA GLU A 34 11.42 1.80 -57.00
C GLU A 34 10.24 1.51 -57.94
N GLN A 35 10.48 1.31 -59.24
CA GLN A 35 9.44 0.97 -60.20
C GLN A 35 8.93 -0.46 -59.95
N CYS A 36 9.83 -1.41 -59.72
CA CYS A 36 9.45 -2.78 -59.36
C CYS A 36 8.69 -2.84 -58.02
N LEU A 37 9.07 -2.01 -57.04
CA LEU A 37 8.43 -1.96 -55.73
C LEU A 37 7.05 -1.28 -55.79
N SER A 38 6.90 -0.20 -56.57
CA SER A 38 5.60 0.44 -56.83
C SER A 38 4.62 -0.55 -57.47
N LEU A 39 5.06 -1.27 -58.51
CA LEU A 39 4.23 -2.26 -59.20
C LEU A 39 3.77 -3.39 -58.26
N LEU A 40 4.65 -3.90 -57.42
CA LEU A 40 4.30 -4.95 -56.46
C LEU A 40 3.35 -4.44 -55.37
N LEU A 41 3.54 -3.21 -54.88
CA LEU A 41 2.64 -2.61 -53.89
C LEU A 41 1.27 -2.26 -54.49
N GLU A 42 1.21 -1.79 -55.74
CA GLU A 42 -0.05 -1.61 -56.47
C GLU A 42 -0.78 -2.93 -56.68
N GLN A 43 -0.06 -3.99 -57.05
CA GLN A 43 -0.64 -5.32 -57.17
C GLN A 43 -1.16 -5.84 -55.82
N SER A 44 -0.43 -5.57 -54.73
CA SER A 44 -0.82 -5.95 -53.37
C SER A 44 -2.03 -5.15 -52.88
N ALA A 45 -2.10 -3.85 -53.20
CA ALA A 45 -3.25 -3.00 -52.93
C ALA A 45 -4.50 -3.52 -53.66
N LYS A 46 -4.40 -3.78 -54.97
CA LYS A 46 -5.50 -4.33 -55.78
C LYS A 46 -5.98 -5.68 -55.29
N HIS A 47 -5.07 -6.57 -54.91
CA HIS A 47 -5.43 -7.89 -54.37
C HIS A 47 -6.16 -7.77 -53.01
N GLY A 48 -5.84 -6.74 -52.23
CA GLY A 48 -6.53 -6.39 -50.98
C GLY A 48 -7.81 -5.56 -51.15
N GLY A 49 -8.26 -5.28 -52.37
CA GLY A 49 -9.45 -4.45 -52.63
C GLY A 49 -9.24 -2.95 -52.43
N LEU A 50 -7.99 -2.49 -52.36
CA LEU A 50 -7.62 -1.09 -52.18
C LEU A 50 -7.37 -0.40 -53.52
N GLN A 51 -7.62 0.91 -53.58
CA GLN A 51 -7.53 1.69 -54.82
C GLN A 51 -6.11 2.12 -55.14
N ASP A 52 -5.27 2.36 -54.12
CA ASP A 52 -3.91 2.86 -54.30
C ASP A 52 -2.93 2.39 -53.20
N ILE A 53 -1.65 2.75 -53.39
CA ILE A 53 -0.57 2.46 -52.43
C ILE A 53 -0.78 3.25 -51.12
N SER A 54 -1.44 4.41 -51.15
CA SER A 54 -1.68 5.26 -49.98
C SER A 54 -2.58 4.54 -48.95
N GLN A 55 -3.67 3.94 -49.42
CA GLN A 55 -4.58 3.15 -48.58
C GLN A 55 -3.88 1.91 -48.01
N LEU A 56 -3.00 1.27 -48.79
CA LEU A 56 -2.21 0.13 -48.32
C LEU A 56 -1.23 0.55 -47.22
N ALA A 57 -0.62 1.73 -47.35
CA ALA A 57 0.28 2.30 -46.35
C ALA A 57 -0.46 2.61 -45.04
N GLU A 58 -1.63 3.23 -45.14
CA GLU A 58 -2.49 3.56 -44.01
C GLU A 58 -2.92 2.31 -43.26
N GLN A 59 -3.50 1.33 -43.96
CA GLN A 59 -3.94 0.05 -43.36
C GLN A 59 -2.79 -0.67 -42.62
N ARG A 60 -1.58 -0.67 -43.19
CA ARG A 60 -0.41 -1.30 -42.55
C ARG A 60 0.11 -0.51 -41.35
N SER A 61 0.08 0.82 -41.42
CA SER A 61 0.43 1.70 -40.31
C SER A 61 -0.53 1.48 -39.14
N GLU A 62 -1.84 1.44 -39.42
CA GLU A 62 -2.88 1.16 -38.44
C GLU A 62 -2.71 -0.22 -37.80
N ALA A 63 -2.50 -1.26 -38.61
CA ALA A 63 -2.27 -2.62 -38.09
C ALA A 63 -1.03 -2.68 -37.18
N LYS A 64 0.06 -2.00 -37.56
CA LYS A 64 1.28 -1.91 -36.74
C LYS A 64 1.05 -1.12 -35.45
N ASN A 65 0.30 -0.01 -35.52
CA ASN A 65 -0.05 0.80 -34.36
C ASN A 65 -0.95 0.02 -33.41
N ALA A 66 -1.92 -0.73 -33.93
CA ALA A 66 -2.81 -1.59 -33.14
C ALA A 66 -2.04 -2.73 -32.44
N ASP A 67 -1.11 -3.40 -33.12
CA ASP A 67 -0.26 -4.44 -32.51
C ASP A 67 0.66 -3.85 -31.43
N ASN A 68 1.27 -2.69 -31.70
CA ASN A 68 2.09 -1.98 -30.70
C ASN A 68 1.25 -1.56 -29.49
N ALA A 69 0.07 -1.00 -29.70
CA ALA A 69 -0.85 -0.60 -28.64
C ALA A 69 -1.28 -1.81 -27.80
N ARG A 70 -1.63 -2.94 -28.44
CA ARG A 70 -1.95 -4.20 -27.75
C ARG A 70 -0.79 -4.69 -26.89
N LYS A 71 0.43 -4.69 -27.45
CA LYS A 71 1.64 -5.10 -26.70
C LYS A 71 1.94 -4.16 -25.53
N GLN A 72 1.74 -2.86 -25.71
CA GLN A 72 1.90 -1.88 -24.64
C GLN A 72 0.86 -2.07 -23.53
N ALA A 73 -0.42 -2.26 -23.89
CA ALA A 73 -1.48 -2.54 -22.92
C ALA A 73 -1.20 -3.81 -22.12
N GLN A 74 -0.81 -4.92 -22.78
CA GLN A 74 -0.44 -6.16 -22.09
C GLN A 74 0.75 -5.99 -21.15
N ARG A 75 1.76 -5.19 -21.52
CA ARG A 75 2.90 -4.89 -20.66
C ARG A 75 2.49 -4.04 -19.46
N ALA A 76 1.64 -3.03 -19.66
CA ALA A 76 1.13 -2.18 -18.60
C ALA A 76 0.28 -2.99 -17.60
N GLU A 77 -0.62 -3.83 -18.10
CA GLU A 77 -1.43 -4.73 -17.27
C GLU A 77 -0.56 -5.68 -16.44
N LYS A 78 0.45 -6.30 -17.06
CA LYS A 78 1.39 -7.19 -16.34
C LYS A 78 2.22 -6.44 -15.29
N GLN A 79 2.62 -5.20 -15.57
CA GLN A 79 3.30 -4.35 -14.59
C GLN A 79 2.39 -4.01 -13.41
N GLU A 80 1.13 -3.68 -13.68
CA GLU A 80 0.15 -3.36 -12.64
C GLU A 80 -0.14 -4.59 -11.78
N GLN A 81 -0.34 -5.77 -12.39
CA GLN A 81 -0.49 -7.03 -11.67
C GLN A 81 0.73 -7.34 -10.78
N ARG A 82 1.96 -7.11 -11.28
CA ARG A 82 3.18 -7.30 -10.48
C ARG A 82 3.25 -6.33 -9.30
N LYS A 83 2.90 -5.07 -9.49
CA LYS A 83 2.82 -4.07 -8.40
C LYS A 83 1.80 -4.50 -7.34
N ASN A 84 0.62 -4.92 -7.77
CA ASN A 84 -0.43 -5.40 -6.86
C ASN A 84 -0.01 -6.66 -6.11
N GLN A 85 0.68 -7.59 -6.77
CA GLN A 85 1.21 -8.79 -6.12
C GLN A 85 2.28 -8.44 -5.06
N LEU A 86 3.23 -7.55 -5.40
CA LEU A 86 4.25 -7.08 -4.46
C LEU A 86 3.64 -6.35 -3.27
N HIS A 87 2.66 -5.48 -3.52
CA HIS A 87 1.94 -4.78 -2.45
C HIS A 87 1.20 -5.76 -1.53
N ARG A 88 0.54 -6.77 -2.11
CA ARG A 88 -0.16 -7.84 -1.35
C ARG A 88 0.80 -8.71 -0.55
N GLN A 89 1.95 -9.08 -1.11
CA GLN A 89 2.98 -9.82 -0.39
C GLN A 89 3.54 -9.00 0.77
N SER A 90 3.84 -7.72 0.54
CA SER A 90 4.30 -6.82 1.60
C SER A 90 3.25 -6.63 2.70
N SER A 91 1.97 -6.47 2.35
CA SER A 91 0.91 -6.33 3.35
C SER A 91 0.66 -7.62 4.14
N MET A 92 0.74 -8.79 3.48
CA MET A 92 0.66 -10.09 4.14
C MET A 92 1.82 -10.29 5.13
N GLN A 93 3.04 -9.91 4.73
CA GLN A 93 4.22 -10.05 5.60
C GLN A 93 4.19 -9.08 6.78
N LYS A 94 3.70 -7.85 6.59
CA LYS A 94 3.44 -6.90 7.68
C LYS A 94 2.44 -7.48 8.68
N ASN A 95 1.33 -8.03 8.21
CA ASN A 95 0.32 -8.64 9.08
C ASN A 95 0.86 -9.88 9.82
N ALA A 96 1.77 -10.64 9.22
CA ALA A 96 2.35 -11.83 9.85
C ALA A 96 3.25 -11.52 11.07
N ASN A 97 3.78 -10.30 11.17
CA ASN A 97 4.64 -9.87 12.28
C ASN A 97 4.00 -8.78 13.16
N THR A 98 2.71 -8.47 12.95
CA THR A 98 2.03 -7.41 13.70
C THR A 98 1.52 -7.94 15.04
N TRP A 99 1.99 -7.33 16.12
CA TRP A 99 1.46 -7.54 17.46
C TRP A 99 0.21 -6.71 17.69
N LEU A 100 -0.67 -7.19 18.55
CA LEU A 100 -1.86 -6.48 18.99
C LEU A 100 -1.73 -6.13 20.46
N ALA A 101 -2.12 -4.92 20.85
CA ALA A 101 -2.23 -4.54 22.25
C ALA A 101 -3.60 -3.96 22.56
N TRP A 102 -4.06 -4.16 23.79
CA TRP A 102 -5.26 -3.54 24.36
C TRP A 102 -4.87 -2.85 25.65
N PHE A 103 -5.19 -1.57 25.79
CA PHE A 103 -4.96 -0.84 27.03
C PHE A 103 -6.27 -0.42 27.68
N ASP A 104 -6.23 -0.24 28.98
CA ASP A 104 -7.29 0.40 29.74
C ASP A 104 -6.70 1.14 30.95
N GLY A 105 -7.41 2.16 31.42
CA GLY A 105 -7.08 2.90 32.62
C GLY A 105 -8.30 3.20 33.47
N SER A 106 -8.18 3.06 34.78
CA SER A 106 -9.25 3.35 35.74
C SER A 106 -8.74 4.20 36.90
N ALA A 107 -9.57 5.14 37.37
CA ALA A 107 -9.30 6.00 38.53
C ALA A 107 -10.49 5.94 39.51
N LEU A 108 -10.26 5.44 40.73
CA LEU A 108 -11.31 5.24 41.73
C LEU A 108 -10.90 5.69 43.16
N PRO A 109 -11.65 6.63 43.79
CA PRO A 109 -12.63 7.53 43.15
C PRO A 109 -11.98 8.37 42.04
N ASN A 110 -12.76 9.11 41.24
CA ASN A 110 -12.22 9.96 40.16
C ASN A 110 -12.31 11.45 40.54
N PRO A 111 -11.19 12.17 40.77
CA PRO A 111 -9.80 11.69 40.81
C PRO A 111 -9.45 10.94 42.10
N GLY A 112 -8.44 10.07 42.02
CA GLY A 112 -8.05 9.15 43.10
C GLY A 112 -7.01 8.14 42.63
N LYS A 113 -6.99 6.95 43.25
CA LYS A 113 -5.99 5.93 42.91
C LYS A 113 -6.21 5.44 41.49
N CYS A 114 -5.14 5.37 40.71
CA CYS A 114 -5.18 4.95 39.33
C CYS A 114 -4.62 3.55 39.13
N GLN A 115 -5.15 2.89 38.12
CA GLN A 115 -4.71 1.61 37.61
C GLN A 115 -4.71 1.61 36.11
N ILE A 116 -3.73 0.89 35.57
CA ILE A 116 -3.56 0.73 34.14
C ILE A 116 -3.30 -0.72 33.83
N ALA A 117 -3.87 -1.18 32.72
CA ALA A 117 -3.65 -2.52 32.23
C ALA A 117 -3.29 -2.51 30.76
N CYS A 118 -2.52 -3.52 30.35
CA CYS A 118 -2.24 -3.82 28.96
C CYS A 118 -2.33 -5.33 28.74
N VAL A 119 -2.98 -5.73 27.66
CA VAL A 119 -2.89 -7.08 27.09
C VAL A 119 -2.11 -6.98 25.80
N LEU A 120 -1.00 -7.71 25.68
CA LEU A 120 -0.17 -7.74 24.48
C LEU A 120 -0.23 -9.14 23.87
N THR A 121 -0.58 -9.26 22.60
CA THR A 121 -0.72 -10.53 21.88
C THR A 121 0.23 -10.59 20.70
N SER A 122 1.05 -11.65 20.66
CA SER A 122 1.98 -11.91 19.57
C SER A 122 1.27 -12.37 18.29
N PRO A 123 1.92 -12.28 17.12
CA PRO A 123 1.35 -12.77 15.86
C PRO A 123 1.04 -14.27 15.88
N GLU A 124 1.74 -15.04 16.71
CA GLU A 124 1.52 -16.47 16.94
C GLU A 124 0.35 -16.75 17.89
N GLY A 125 -0.22 -15.72 18.52
CA GLY A 125 -1.38 -15.81 19.40
C GLY A 125 -1.05 -15.94 20.90
N HIS A 126 0.21 -15.76 21.31
CA HIS A 126 0.57 -15.73 22.73
C HIS A 126 0.18 -14.39 23.36
N SER A 127 -0.55 -14.43 24.47
CA SER A 127 -0.99 -13.23 25.19
C SER A 127 -0.23 -13.03 26.50
N PHE A 128 0.13 -11.78 26.78
CA PHE A 128 0.80 -11.31 27.98
C PHE A 128 -0.05 -10.23 28.63
N GLU A 129 -0.35 -10.39 29.92
CA GLU A 129 -1.21 -9.48 30.68
C GLU A 129 -0.36 -8.71 31.69
N TYR A 130 -0.53 -7.39 31.69
CA TYR A 130 0.20 -6.47 32.54
C TYR A 130 -0.76 -5.55 33.28
N VAL A 131 -0.46 -5.29 34.55
CA VAL A 131 -1.23 -4.35 35.37
C VAL A 131 -0.30 -3.58 36.30
N GLN A 132 -0.55 -2.29 36.47
CA GLN A 132 0.22 -1.43 37.35
C GLN A 132 -0.68 -0.43 38.07
N ASN A 133 -0.36 -0.16 39.34
CA ASN A 133 -1.03 0.81 40.19
C ASN A 133 -0.16 2.06 40.31
N PHE A 134 -0.77 3.25 40.38
CA PHE A 134 -0.07 4.46 40.80
C PHE A 134 -0.98 5.40 41.61
N GLU A 135 -0.36 6.29 42.40
CA GLU A 135 -0.97 6.81 43.62
C GLU A 135 -2.15 7.76 43.42
N TYR A 136 -2.15 8.60 42.37
CA TYR A 136 -3.20 9.61 42.19
C TYR A 136 -3.34 10.12 40.74
N GLY A 137 -4.55 10.23 40.23
CA GLY A 137 -4.90 10.83 38.95
C GLY A 137 -6.40 10.81 38.66
N ASP A 138 -6.82 11.41 37.55
CA ASP A 138 -8.19 11.27 37.04
C ASP A 138 -8.30 10.17 35.97
N SER A 139 -9.52 9.91 35.50
CA SER A 139 -9.77 8.91 34.45
C SER A 139 -8.99 9.19 33.16
N CYS A 140 -8.80 10.46 32.78
CA CYS A 140 -8.01 10.81 31.60
C CYS A 140 -6.53 10.49 31.81
N ASP A 141 -5.99 10.79 33.01
CA ASP A 141 -4.61 10.44 33.37
C ASP A 141 -4.39 8.93 33.34
N ALA A 142 -5.34 8.15 33.87
CA ALA A 142 -5.28 6.69 33.86
C ALA A 142 -5.29 6.13 32.43
N GLU A 143 -6.23 6.56 31.59
CA GLU A 143 -6.35 6.08 30.20
C GLU A 143 -5.10 6.38 29.36
N TYR A 144 -4.55 7.60 29.46
CA TYR A 144 -3.32 7.94 28.75
C TYR A 144 -2.11 7.16 29.29
N SER A 145 -2.04 6.98 30.61
CA SER A 145 -1.02 6.16 31.23
C SER A 145 -1.12 4.69 30.78
N GLY A 146 -2.33 4.18 30.56
CA GLY A 146 -2.58 2.86 29.97
C GLY A 146 -1.98 2.74 28.57
N LEU A 147 -2.18 3.75 27.71
CA LEU A 147 -1.55 3.79 26.39
C LEU A 147 -0.02 3.78 26.48
N LEU A 148 0.56 4.65 27.32
CA LEU A 148 2.02 4.69 27.52
C LEU A 148 2.56 3.36 28.01
N PHE A 149 1.86 2.73 28.95
CA PHE A 149 2.23 1.44 29.51
C PHE A 149 2.20 0.35 28.45
N ALA A 150 1.17 0.31 27.60
CA ALA A 150 1.11 -0.63 26.48
C ALA A 150 2.28 -0.46 25.50
N LEU A 151 2.64 0.79 25.17
CA LEU A 151 3.79 1.08 24.31
C LEU A 151 5.11 0.65 24.96
N LEU A 152 5.29 0.89 26.26
CA LEU A 152 6.48 0.45 27.00
C LEU A 152 6.60 -1.07 27.02
N GLN A 153 5.51 -1.79 27.36
CA GLN A 153 5.55 -3.25 27.38
C GLN A 153 5.83 -3.82 25.99
N ALA A 154 5.25 -3.26 24.93
CA ALA A 154 5.57 -3.69 23.57
C ALA A 154 7.05 -3.45 23.20
N GLN A 155 7.65 -2.34 23.65
CA GLN A 155 9.09 -2.13 23.47
C GLN A 155 9.95 -3.13 24.26
N HIS A 156 9.52 -3.54 25.45
CA HIS A 156 10.22 -4.57 26.23
C HIS A 156 10.26 -5.93 25.53
N HIS A 157 9.31 -6.20 24.62
CA HIS A 157 9.26 -7.39 23.77
C HIS A 157 9.92 -7.18 22.40
N ASP A 158 10.67 -6.08 22.20
CA ASP A 158 11.31 -5.72 20.94
C ASP A 158 10.35 -5.70 19.74
N VAL A 159 9.08 -5.34 19.98
CA VAL A 159 8.04 -5.30 18.95
C VAL A 159 8.34 -4.21 17.93
N GLN A 160 8.33 -4.57 16.66
CA GLN A 160 8.54 -3.63 15.55
C GLN A 160 7.23 -3.10 14.96
N HIS A 161 6.21 -3.96 14.80
CA HIS A 161 4.91 -3.63 14.20
C HIS A 161 3.79 -3.85 15.22
N LEU A 162 3.06 -2.79 15.59
CA LEU A 162 2.08 -2.81 16.67
C LEU A 162 0.76 -2.14 16.27
N ILE A 163 -0.37 -2.77 16.62
CA ILE A 163 -1.69 -2.15 16.62
C ILE A 163 -2.19 -2.11 18.07
N VAL A 164 -2.41 -0.91 18.59
CA VAL A 164 -2.92 -0.68 19.94
C VAL A 164 -4.40 -0.32 19.87
N HIS A 165 -5.18 -0.96 20.73
CA HIS A 165 -6.61 -0.76 20.89
C HIS A 165 -6.92 -0.19 22.27
N GLY A 166 -7.87 0.73 22.32
CA GLY A 166 -8.45 1.23 23.57
C GLY A 166 -9.81 1.84 23.28
N ASP A 167 -10.59 2.09 24.32
CA ASP A 167 -11.95 2.62 24.20
C ASP A 167 -12.09 4.09 24.63
N SER A 168 -11.01 4.69 25.13
CA SER A 168 -10.92 6.14 25.33
C SER A 168 -10.73 6.88 24.00
N GLN A 169 -11.85 7.28 23.38
CA GLN A 169 -11.82 8.06 22.14
C GLN A 169 -11.04 9.37 22.29
N VAL A 170 -11.11 10.00 23.47
CA VAL A 170 -10.40 11.26 23.76
C VAL A 170 -8.89 11.07 23.68
N VAL A 171 -8.34 10.03 24.30
CA VAL A 171 -6.89 9.74 24.27
C VAL A 171 -6.45 9.38 22.85
N ILE A 172 -7.25 8.60 22.13
CA ILE A 172 -6.90 8.12 20.79
C ILE A 172 -6.96 9.25 19.75
N ASP A 173 -8.00 10.09 19.80
CA ASP A 173 -8.10 11.27 18.93
C ASP A 173 -7.00 12.30 19.27
N ASP A 174 -6.65 12.43 20.55
CA ASP A 174 -5.55 13.29 21.00
C ASP A 174 -4.21 12.81 20.47
N PHE A 175 -3.92 11.50 20.57
CA PHE A 175 -2.70 10.88 20.08
C PHE A 175 -2.58 11.00 18.56
N ASN A 176 -3.67 10.72 17.83
CA ASN A 176 -3.71 10.73 16.36
C ASN A 176 -3.85 12.15 15.74
N GLN A 177 -4.16 13.16 16.55
CA GLN A 177 -4.26 14.59 16.18
C GLN A 177 -4.99 14.89 14.87
N HIS A 178 -6.33 14.90 14.95
CA HIS A 178 -7.18 15.71 14.06
C HIS A 178 -7.76 16.98 14.73
N LYS A 179 -7.66 17.09 16.07
CA LYS A 179 -8.02 18.29 16.86
C LYS A 179 -7.04 18.46 18.00
N ALA A 180 -6.39 19.62 18.12
CA ALA A 180 -5.48 19.90 19.22
C ALA A 180 -6.23 19.93 20.56
N SER A 181 -5.77 19.18 21.55
CA SER A 181 -6.25 19.33 22.93
C SER A 181 -5.85 20.70 23.48
N LYS A 182 -6.78 21.35 24.19
CA LYS A 182 -6.58 22.65 24.85
C LYS A 182 -5.93 22.53 26.23
N LEU A 183 -5.73 21.32 26.75
CA LEU A 183 -5.24 21.08 28.11
C LEU A 183 -3.73 20.81 28.09
N ALA A 184 -2.95 21.67 28.77
CA ALA A 184 -1.50 21.57 28.87
C ALA A 184 -1.02 20.19 29.37
N ARG A 185 -1.76 19.54 30.29
CA ARG A 185 -1.39 18.21 30.81
C ARG A 185 -1.40 17.10 29.75
N MET A 186 -2.34 17.15 28.80
CA MET A 186 -2.43 16.13 27.75
C MET A 186 -1.28 16.27 26.74
N LEU A 187 -0.68 17.46 26.66
CA LEU A 187 0.48 17.71 25.81
C LEU A 187 1.69 16.90 26.28
N GLU A 188 1.94 16.81 27.59
CA GLU A 188 3.08 16.06 28.14
C GLU A 188 2.93 14.56 27.86
N TYR A 189 1.76 13.99 28.16
CA TYR A 189 1.48 12.59 27.85
C TYR A 189 1.61 12.28 26.36
N ARG A 190 1.10 13.16 25.51
CA ARG A 190 1.23 13.03 24.06
C ARG A 190 2.68 13.05 23.62
N GLN A 191 3.50 13.97 24.14
CA GLN A 191 4.92 14.03 23.79
C GLN A 191 5.63 12.73 24.18
N GLN A 192 5.37 12.21 25.37
CA GLN A 192 5.91 10.92 25.81
C GLN A 192 5.45 9.77 24.92
N ALA A 193 4.16 9.72 24.58
CA ALA A 193 3.60 8.67 23.73
C ALA A 193 4.19 8.73 22.32
N GLN A 194 4.41 9.92 21.77
CA GLN A 194 5.04 10.11 20.47
C GLN A 194 6.53 9.72 20.49
N LEU A 195 7.25 9.99 21.58
CA LEU A 195 8.63 9.52 21.76
C LEU A 195 8.72 7.99 21.79
N LEU A 196 7.79 7.33 22.49
CA LEU A 196 7.71 5.87 22.48
C LEU A 196 7.29 5.33 21.11
N ALA A 197 6.32 5.97 20.47
CA ALA A 197 5.83 5.60 19.14
C ALA A 197 6.94 5.59 18.10
N ALA A 198 7.92 6.50 18.21
CA ALA A 198 9.02 6.62 17.26
C ALA A 198 9.97 5.40 17.22
N ARG A 199 9.89 4.46 18.19
CA ARG A 199 10.69 3.23 18.18
C ARG A 199 10.09 2.10 17.35
N PHE A 200 8.81 2.19 16.99
CA PHE A 200 8.14 1.18 16.17
C PHE A 200 8.33 1.51 14.69
N GLU A 201 8.62 0.50 13.87
CA GLU A 201 8.63 0.68 12.41
C GLU A 201 7.23 0.97 11.88
N GLN A 202 6.22 0.37 12.51
CA GLN A 202 4.80 0.63 12.23
C GLN A 202 4.00 0.61 13.53
N LEU A 203 3.30 1.70 13.82
CA LEU A 203 2.35 1.80 14.94
C LEU A 203 1.00 2.31 14.44
N GLN A 204 -0.08 1.71 14.93
CA GLN A 204 -1.43 2.24 14.78
C GLN A 204 -2.14 2.22 16.12
N VAL A 205 -2.81 3.32 16.48
CA VAL A 205 -3.63 3.39 17.69
C VAL A 205 -5.08 3.59 17.25
N ARG A 206 -5.96 2.66 17.63
CA ARG A 206 -7.32 2.56 17.11
C ARG A 206 -8.35 2.49 18.22
N TRP A 207 -9.39 3.31 18.10
CA TRP A 207 -10.52 3.24 18.99
C TRP A 207 -11.35 1.98 18.74
N VAL A 208 -11.80 1.36 19.82
CA VAL A 208 -12.78 0.26 19.82
C VAL A 208 -13.86 0.51 20.87
N PRO A 209 -15.11 0.07 20.66
CA PRO A 209 -16.13 0.13 21.71
C PRO A 209 -15.73 -0.67 22.96
N ARG A 210 -16.14 -0.24 24.17
CA ARG A 210 -15.84 -0.91 25.47
C ARG A 210 -16.04 -2.42 25.45
N HIS A 211 -17.13 -2.91 24.84
CA HIS A 211 -17.42 -4.36 24.78
C HIS A 211 -16.38 -5.16 23.98
N LYS A 212 -15.49 -4.52 23.21
CA LYS A 212 -14.35 -5.14 22.53
C LYS A 212 -13.03 -4.96 23.28
N ASN A 213 -13.03 -4.27 24.42
CA ASN A 213 -11.87 -4.02 25.28
C ASN A 213 -12.01 -4.71 26.67
N GLN A 214 -12.87 -5.73 26.76
CA GLN A 214 -13.27 -6.34 28.04
C GLN A 214 -12.10 -6.93 28.84
N THR A 215 -11.09 -7.47 28.17
CA THR A 215 -9.96 -8.09 28.88
C THR A 215 -9.12 -7.05 29.62
N ALA A 216 -8.78 -5.93 28.97
CA ALA A 216 -8.04 -4.85 29.61
C ALA A 216 -8.87 -4.18 30.72
N ASP A 217 -10.18 -3.98 30.50
CA ASP A 217 -11.13 -3.50 31.51
C ASP A 217 -11.20 -4.41 32.75
N ALA A 218 -11.32 -5.72 32.53
CA ALA A 218 -11.35 -6.67 33.63
C ALA A 218 -10.03 -6.65 34.44
N LEU A 219 -8.88 -6.49 33.76
CA LEU A 219 -7.57 -6.42 34.41
C LEU A 219 -7.43 -5.19 35.30
N THR A 220 -7.87 -4.01 34.85
CA THR A 220 -7.85 -2.80 35.70
C THR A 220 -8.75 -3.00 36.92
N GLN A 221 -9.98 -3.49 36.74
CA GLN A 221 -10.91 -3.72 37.84
C GLN A 221 -10.43 -4.76 38.87
N MET A 222 -9.77 -5.83 38.44
CA MET A 222 -9.20 -6.83 39.35
C MET A 222 -8.11 -6.22 40.24
N ALA A 223 -7.27 -5.33 39.70
CA ALA A 223 -6.24 -4.67 40.50
C ALA A 223 -6.81 -3.71 41.57
N ILE A 224 -7.95 -3.04 41.31
CA ILE A 224 -8.65 -2.22 42.32
C ILE A 224 -9.01 -3.14 43.49
N SER A 225 -9.61 -4.29 43.16
CA SER A 225 -10.20 -5.21 44.14
C SER A 225 -9.14 -5.88 45.01
N LEU A 226 -8.00 -6.27 44.42
CA LEU A 226 -7.01 -7.10 45.08
C LEU A 226 -5.94 -6.33 45.88
N LYS A 227 -5.92 -4.99 45.88
CA LYS A 227 -4.85 -4.17 46.50
C LYS A 227 -3.45 -4.73 46.21
N LEU A 228 -3.20 -5.11 44.95
CA LEU A 228 -1.91 -5.66 44.55
C LEU A 228 -0.85 -4.56 44.67
N ASP A 229 -0.15 -4.51 45.79
CA ASP A 229 1.07 -3.71 45.93
C ASP A 229 2.12 -4.35 45.02
N CYS A 230 2.33 -3.77 43.85
CA CYS A 230 3.35 -4.23 42.91
C CYS A 230 4.73 -3.85 43.47
N LYS A 231 5.25 -4.65 44.41
CA LYS A 231 6.67 -4.66 44.74
C LYS A 231 7.40 -5.46 43.68
N SER A 232 8.15 -4.73 42.85
CA SER A 232 9.28 -5.20 42.03
C SER A 232 9.00 -6.31 41.02
N LEU A 233 8.82 -5.91 39.75
CA LEU A 233 9.44 -6.58 38.61
C LEU A 233 10.61 -5.72 38.13
#